data_AF-A0A852T1D8-F1
#
_entry.id   AF-A0A852T1D8-F1
#
_cell.length_a   1.000
_cell.length_b   1.000
_cell.length_c   1.000
_cell.angle_alpha   90.00
_cell.angle_beta   90.00
_cell.angle_gamma   90.00
#
_symmetry.space_group_name_H-M   'P 1'
#
loop_
_entity.id
_entity.type
_entity.pdbx_description
1 polymer ?
#
loop_
_entity_poly.entity_id
_entity_poly.type
_entity_poly.pdbx_seq_one_letter_code
_entity_poly.pdbx_strand_id
1 'polypeptide(L)'
;MSVTDRVSRALEPRMARARRVLGAPARTARTTVVIGRLLGTAFVVCFLTGLYSHLLQEPLPGMRFPPWPGLYAFTQGLHVTVGVAIFPLLLGKLWTVYPRLLLWPPLGSARQVLERASVALLVSTALLEPAIGLVNTYQWYPWPFPFRQTHYALAWVIVGSIALHVAVKLPIIVRYWSRRSAAEDRSVTDD
;
A
#
# COMPACT_ATOMS: atom_id res chain seq x y z
N MET A 1 -18.48 17.71 -30.06
CA MET A 1 -18.81 16.72 -29.02
C MET A 1 -17.90 15.50 -29.22
N SER A 2 -16.95 15.29 -28.31
CA SER A 2 -15.88 14.28 -28.47
C SER A 2 -16.44 12.86 -28.45
N VAL A 3 -15.82 11.93 -29.18
CA VAL A 3 -16.16 10.49 -29.15
C VAL A 3 -16.10 9.95 -27.72
N THR A 4 -15.19 10.46 -26.88
CA THR A 4 -15.08 10.11 -25.46
C THR A 4 -16.30 10.52 -24.64
N ASP A 5 -16.99 11.62 -24.98
CA ASP A 5 -18.18 12.10 -24.28
C ASP A 5 -19.44 11.27 -24.60
N ARG A 6 -19.49 10.71 -25.82
CA ARG A 6 -20.59 9.82 -26.22
C ARG A 6 -20.45 8.44 -25.58
N VAL A 7 -19.24 7.91 -25.56
CA VAL A 7 -18.93 6.61 -24.95
C VAL A 7 -19.07 6.68 -23.42
N SER A 8 -18.68 7.78 -22.78
CA SER A 8 -18.82 7.96 -21.33
C SER A 8 -20.30 7.96 -20.88
N ARG A 9 -21.17 8.74 -21.54
CA ARG A 9 -22.62 8.76 -21.24
C ARG A 9 -23.30 7.40 -21.47
N ALA A 10 -22.87 6.65 -22.49
CA ALA A 10 -23.46 5.35 -22.81
C ALA A 10 -23.09 4.24 -21.80
N LEU A 11 -21.94 4.37 -21.12
CA LEU A 11 -21.44 3.38 -20.16
C LEU A 11 -21.79 3.71 -18.71
N GLU A 12 -22.06 4.97 -18.39
CA GLU A 12 -22.41 5.48 -17.06
C GLU A 12 -23.51 4.65 -16.34
N PRO A 13 -24.68 4.38 -16.94
CA PRO A 13 -25.76 3.64 -16.25
C PRO A 13 -25.41 2.17 -15.99
N ARG A 14 -24.63 1.54 -16.90
CA ARG A 14 -24.16 0.15 -16.73
C ARG A 14 -23.15 0.05 -15.59
N MET A 15 -22.24 1.03 -15.48
CA MET A 15 -21.27 1.10 -14.38
C MET A 15 -21.92 1.45 -13.04
N ALA A 16 -22.93 2.33 -13.02
CA ALA A 16 -23.68 2.65 -11.82
C ALA A 16 -24.41 1.42 -11.26
N ARG A 17 -24.97 0.56 -12.14
CA ARG A 17 -25.56 -0.72 -11.76
C ARG A 17 -24.51 -1.70 -11.22
N ALA A 18 -23.35 -1.82 -11.88
CA ALA A 18 -22.24 -2.61 -11.37
C ALA A 18 -21.76 -2.14 -10.00
N ARG A 19 -21.63 -0.83 -9.76
CA ARG A 19 -21.25 -0.26 -8.45
C ARG A 19 -22.24 -0.63 -7.33
N ARG A 20 -23.55 -0.65 -7.62
CA ARG A 20 -24.56 -1.09 -6.64
C ARG A 20 -24.47 -2.57 -6.33
N VAL A 21 -24.29 -3.42 -7.35
CA VAL A 21 -24.15 -4.87 -7.19
C VAL A 21 -22.84 -5.23 -6.47
N LEU A 22 -21.76 -4.48 -6.70
CA LEU A 22 -20.47 -4.64 -6.02
C LEU A 22 -20.42 -3.97 -4.63
N GLY A 23 -21.50 -3.34 -4.16
CA GLY A 23 -21.57 -2.73 -2.83
C GLY A 23 -21.81 -3.77 -1.74
N ALA A 24 -20.79 -4.54 -1.35
CA ALA A 24 -20.90 -5.48 -0.24
C ALA A 24 -20.96 -4.74 1.12
N PRO A 25 -21.83 -5.13 2.07
CA PRO A 25 -21.95 -4.50 3.40
C PRO A 25 -20.63 -4.42 4.18
N ALA A 26 -19.70 -5.35 3.93
CA ALA A 26 -18.40 -5.39 4.59
C ALA A 26 -17.35 -4.39 4.03
N ARG A 27 -17.59 -3.73 2.88
CA ARG A 27 -16.69 -2.71 2.29
C ARG A 27 -16.91 -1.34 2.89
N THR A 28 -16.73 -1.25 4.20
CA THR A 28 -16.87 0.03 4.92
C THR A 28 -15.57 0.84 4.84
N ALA A 29 -15.70 2.16 5.02
CA ALA A 29 -14.52 3.03 5.18
C ALA A 29 -13.66 2.60 6.36
N ARG A 30 -14.28 2.14 7.46
CA ARG A 30 -13.60 1.63 8.65
C ARG A 30 -12.72 0.43 8.32
N THR A 31 -13.26 -0.58 7.65
CA THR A 31 -12.51 -1.77 7.21
C THR A 31 -11.31 -1.38 6.34
N THR A 32 -11.53 -0.47 5.39
CA THR A 32 -10.48 0.01 4.47
C THR A 32 -9.33 0.71 5.20
N VAL A 33 -9.65 1.47 6.25
CA VAL A 33 -8.67 2.18 7.10
C VAL A 33 -7.91 1.22 7.99
N VAL A 34 -8.61 0.31 8.68
CA VAL A 34 -7.98 -0.68 9.58
C VAL A 34 -6.99 -1.55 8.82
N ILE A 35 -7.40 -2.15 7.70
CA ILE A 35 -6.50 -2.97 6.86
C ILE A 35 -5.35 -2.12 6.33
N GLY A 36 -5.61 -0.87 5.94
CA GLY A 36 -4.55 0.05 5.49
C GLY A 36 -3.50 0.34 6.56
N ARG A 37 -3.90 0.54 7.82
CA ARG A 37 -2.99 0.77 8.95
C ARG A 37 -2.18 -0.48 9.30
N LEU A 38 -2.82 -1.65 9.27
CA LEU A 38 -2.14 -2.94 9.48
C LEU A 38 -1.08 -3.17 8.39
N LEU A 39 -1.43 -2.94 7.12
CA LEU A 39 -0.47 -3.02 6.01
C LEU A 39 0.69 -2.04 6.18
N GLY A 40 0.42 -0.77 6.47
CA GLY A 40 1.47 0.22 6.69
C GLY A 40 2.42 -0.19 7.82
N THR A 41 1.87 -0.70 8.92
CA THR A 41 2.67 -1.21 10.05
C THR A 41 3.49 -2.43 9.64
N ALA A 42 2.90 -3.39 8.94
CA ALA A 42 3.58 -4.60 8.47
C ALA A 42 4.76 -4.25 7.55
N PHE A 43 4.56 -3.35 6.58
CA PHE A 43 5.64 -2.88 5.69
C PHE A 43 6.75 -2.16 6.46
N VAL A 44 6.41 -1.33 7.46
CA VAL A 44 7.43 -0.69 8.31
C VAL A 44 8.24 -1.72 9.09
N VAL A 45 7.58 -2.72 9.69
CA VAL A 45 8.27 -3.80 10.43
C VAL A 45 9.19 -4.59 9.49
N CYS A 46 8.71 -5.02 8.32
CA CYS A 46 9.53 -5.70 7.33
C CYS A 46 10.69 -4.82 6.85
N PHE A 47 10.44 -3.53 6.58
CA PHE A 47 11.48 -2.60 6.14
C PHE A 47 12.60 -2.45 7.18
N LEU A 48 12.26 -2.22 8.44
CA LEU A 48 13.25 -2.02 9.51
C LEU A 48 14.06 -3.30 9.79
N THR A 49 13.38 -4.45 9.85
CA THR A 49 14.04 -5.75 10.04
C THR A 49 14.91 -6.14 8.83
N GLY A 50 14.46 -5.83 7.62
CA GLY A 50 15.21 -6.05 6.38
C GLY A 50 16.42 -5.14 6.27
N LEU A 51 16.28 -3.86 6.64
CA LEU A 51 17.38 -2.89 6.69
C LEU A 51 18.45 -3.32 7.71
N TYR A 52 18.02 -3.79 8.87
CA TYR A 52 18.93 -4.36 9.88
C TYR A 52 19.69 -5.58 9.31
N SER A 53 18.99 -6.51 8.66
CA SER A 53 19.61 -7.68 8.02
C SER A 53 20.59 -7.28 6.91
N HIS A 54 20.27 -6.26 6.11
CA HIS A 54 21.16 -5.73 5.07
C HIS A 54 22.43 -5.12 5.68
N LEU A 55 22.31 -4.25 6.68
CA LEU A 55 23.46 -3.59 7.30
C LEU A 55 24.35 -4.58 8.07
N LEU A 56 23.80 -5.68 8.59
CA LEU A 56 24.60 -6.78 9.15
C LEU A 56 25.46 -7.47 8.09
N GLN A 57 24.95 -7.64 6.87
CA GLN A 57 25.65 -8.30 5.77
C GLN A 57 26.63 -7.37 5.07
N GLU A 58 26.24 -6.11 4.91
CA GLU A 58 26.96 -5.06 4.17
C GLU A 58 27.02 -3.78 5.03
N PRO A 59 27.84 -3.78 6.11
CA PRO A 59 27.93 -2.64 7.01
C PRO A 59 28.55 -1.42 6.32
N LEU A 60 28.05 -0.23 6.64
CA LEU A 60 28.67 1.03 6.23
C LEU A 60 30.05 1.21 6.89
N PRO A 61 30.94 2.03 6.31
CA PRO A 61 32.26 2.30 6.90
C PRO A 61 32.16 2.74 8.36
N GLY A 62 32.89 2.07 9.25
CA GLY A 62 32.89 2.34 10.69
C GLY A 62 31.74 1.72 11.48
N MET A 63 30.75 1.11 10.82
CA MET A 63 29.64 0.42 11.48
C MET A 63 30.09 -0.97 11.94
N ARG A 64 29.89 -1.27 13.23
CA ARG A 64 30.17 -2.58 13.81
C ARG A 64 28.92 -3.09 14.51
N PHE A 65 28.59 -4.34 14.28
CA PHE A 65 27.46 -5.01 14.94
C PHE A 65 27.97 -6.07 15.91
N PRO A 66 27.38 -6.17 17.10
CA PRO A 66 27.72 -7.24 18.02
C PRO A 66 27.20 -8.59 17.48
N PRO A 67 27.94 -9.70 17.68
CA PRO A 67 27.54 -11.03 17.21
C PRO A 67 26.42 -11.58 18.09
N TRP A 68 25.19 -11.13 17.85
CA TRP A 68 23.99 -11.50 18.62
C TRP A 68 23.07 -12.40 17.79
N PRO A 69 23.34 -13.72 17.72
CA PRO A 69 22.58 -14.64 16.87
C PRO A 69 21.09 -14.68 17.23
N GLY A 70 20.74 -14.54 18.51
CA GLY A 70 19.34 -14.50 18.96
C GLY A 70 18.57 -13.29 18.44
N LEU A 71 19.20 -12.12 18.38
CA LEU A 71 18.58 -10.91 17.83
C LEU A 71 18.36 -11.06 16.32
N TYR A 72 19.36 -11.55 15.59
CA TYR A 72 19.21 -11.82 14.16
C TYR A 72 18.08 -12.81 13.90
N ALA A 73 18.05 -13.96 14.59
CA ALA A 73 17.00 -14.96 14.45
C ALA A 73 15.61 -14.39 14.75
N PHE A 74 15.47 -13.57 15.80
CA PHE A 74 14.22 -12.89 16.13
C PHE A 74 13.79 -11.92 15.02
N THR A 75 14.68 -11.03 14.59
CA THR A 75 14.37 -10.06 13.53
C THR A 75 14.04 -10.73 12.20
N GLN A 76 14.73 -11.82 11.87
CA GLN A 76 14.52 -12.57 10.63
C GLN A 76 13.22 -13.36 10.67
N GLY A 77 12.93 -14.02 11.80
CA GLY A 77 11.65 -14.68 12.03
C GLY A 77 10.48 -13.69 11.93
N LEU A 78 10.61 -12.54 12.58
CA LEU A 78 9.62 -11.46 12.50
C LEU A 78 9.44 -10.96 11.06
N HIS A 79 10.54 -10.71 10.34
CA HIS A 79 10.51 -10.26 8.95
C HIS A 79 9.72 -11.22 8.05
N VAL A 80 10.02 -12.52 8.13
CA VAL A 80 9.37 -13.55 7.30
C VAL A 80 7.92 -13.73 7.70
N THR A 81 7.61 -13.86 8.99
CA THR A 81 6.22 -14.05 9.46
C THR A 81 5.34 -12.85 9.08
N VAL A 82 5.83 -11.62 9.27
CA VAL A 82 5.09 -10.42 8.87
C VAL A 82 4.98 -10.32 7.35
N GLY A 83 6.05 -10.65 6.61
CA GLY A 83 6.05 -10.70 5.15
C GLY A 83 4.98 -11.64 4.58
N VAL A 84 4.80 -12.81 5.19
CA VAL A 84 3.71 -13.75 4.84
C VAL A 84 2.34 -13.17 5.21
N ALA A 85 2.20 -12.52 6.37
CA ALA A 85 0.94 -11.91 6.80
C ALA A 85 0.49 -10.73 5.92
N ILE A 86 1.40 -10.12 5.13
CA ILE A 86 1.06 -9.08 4.15
C ILE A 86 0.12 -9.60 3.06
N PHE A 87 0.20 -10.88 2.65
CA PHE A 87 -0.65 -11.44 1.59
C PHE A 87 -2.16 -11.34 1.89
N PRO A 88 -2.69 -11.90 2.99
CA PRO A 88 -4.12 -11.78 3.29
C PRO A 88 -4.54 -10.32 3.50
N LEU A 89 -3.68 -9.48 4.08
CA LEU A 89 -3.95 -8.06 4.25
C LEU A 89 -4.04 -7.31 2.91
N LEU A 90 -3.15 -7.60 1.95
CA LEU A 90 -3.16 -7.02 0.62
C LEU A 90 -4.38 -7.46 -0.17
N LEU A 91 -4.71 -8.75 -0.16
CA LEU A 91 -5.92 -9.26 -0.81
C LEU A 91 -7.17 -8.58 -0.23
N GLY A 92 -7.25 -8.47 1.10
CA GLY A 92 -8.31 -7.71 1.77
C GLY A 92 -8.36 -6.25 1.32
N LYS A 93 -7.21 -5.58 1.25
CA LYS A 93 -7.12 -4.19 0.80
C LYS A 93 -7.58 -4.04 -0.64
N LEU A 94 -7.06 -4.85 -1.56
CA LEU A 94 -7.42 -4.84 -2.98
C LEU A 94 -8.91 -5.12 -3.16
N TRP A 95 -9.49 -6.06 -2.41
CA TRP A 95 -10.92 -6.33 -2.41
C TRP A 95 -11.76 -5.11 -1.99
N THR A 96 -11.27 -4.29 -1.04
CA THR A 96 -11.96 -3.03 -0.67
C THR A 96 -11.83 -1.92 -1.71
N VAL A 97 -10.75 -1.89 -2.51
CA VAL A 97 -10.44 -0.74 -3.39
C VAL A 97 -10.56 -1.02 -4.89
N TYR A 98 -10.69 -2.28 -5.34
CA TYR A 98 -10.72 -2.59 -6.78
C TYR A 98 -11.82 -1.85 -7.57
N PRO A 99 -13.02 -1.53 -7.03
CA PRO A 99 -14.01 -0.78 -7.80
C PRO A 99 -13.51 0.63 -8.14
N ARG A 100 -12.62 1.20 -7.32
CA ARG A 100 -11.99 2.50 -7.55
C ARG A 100 -10.88 2.43 -8.60
N LEU A 101 -10.23 1.27 -8.75
CA LEU A 101 -9.23 1.05 -9.81
C LEU A 101 -9.90 1.08 -11.20
N LEU A 102 -11.16 0.62 -11.28
CA LEU A 102 -11.95 0.52 -12.50
C LEU A 102 -12.79 1.77 -12.84
N LEU A 103 -12.50 2.93 -12.22
CA LEU A 103 -13.22 4.18 -12.52
C LEU A 103 -12.91 4.67 -13.95
N TRP A 104 -13.94 5.19 -14.64
CA TRP A 104 -13.88 5.78 -15.98
C TRP A 104 -14.28 7.27 -15.94
N PRO A 105 -13.75 8.15 -16.80
CA PRO A 105 -12.70 7.94 -17.81
C PRO A 105 -11.34 7.61 -17.16
N PRO A 106 -10.50 6.79 -17.81
CA PRO A 106 -9.25 6.32 -17.21
C PRO A 106 -8.24 7.47 -17.17
N LEU A 107 -8.22 8.31 -18.20
CA LEU A 107 -7.32 9.44 -18.38
C LEU A 107 -8.16 10.67 -18.77
N GLY A 108 -8.21 11.67 -17.89
CA GLY A 108 -8.90 12.94 -18.15
C GLY A 108 -8.01 14.18 -17.97
N SER A 109 -6.89 14.05 -17.27
CA SER A 109 -5.90 15.12 -17.06
C SER A 109 -4.52 14.54 -16.71
N ALA A 110 -3.45 15.33 -16.87
CA ALA A 110 -2.09 14.95 -16.46
C ALA A 110 -2.00 14.61 -14.97
N ARG A 111 -2.72 15.37 -14.11
CA ARG A 111 -2.83 15.06 -12.68
C ARG A 111 -3.42 13.68 -12.44
N GLN A 112 -4.51 13.34 -13.13
CA GLN A 112 -5.15 12.03 -12.98
C GLN A 112 -4.23 10.88 -13.43
N VAL A 113 -3.41 11.11 -14.48
CA VAL A 113 -2.39 10.15 -14.92
C VAL A 113 -1.38 9.91 -13.80
N LEU A 114 -0.83 10.98 -13.22
CA LEU A 114 0.14 10.88 -12.12
C LEU A 114 -0.44 10.20 -10.88
N GLU A 115 -1.67 10.53 -10.51
CA GLU A 115 -2.36 9.87 -9.39
C GLU A 115 -2.50 8.36 -9.64
N ARG A 116 -2.89 7.96 -10.85
CA ARG A 116 -3.00 6.52 -11.20
C ARG A 116 -1.66 5.82 -11.30
N ALA A 117 -0.64 6.48 -11.86
CA ALA A 117 0.71 5.94 -11.94
C ALA A 117 1.28 5.69 -10.54
N SER A 118 1.10 6.62 -9.60
CA SER A 118 1.53 6.44 -8.21
C SER A 118 0.85 5.25 -7.52
N VAL A 119 -0.46 5.05 -7.77
CA VAL A 119 -1.21 3.91 -7.24
C VAL A 119 -0.77 2.61 -7.91
N ALA A 120 -0.54 2.62 -9.23
CA ALA A 120 -0.06 1.45 -9.96
C ALA A 120 1.31 1.01 -9.42
N LEU A 121 2.25 1.95 -9.27
CA LEU A 121 3.56 1.68 -8.68
C LEU A 121 3.44 1.10 -7.27
N LEU A 122 2.61 1.71 -6.42
CA LEU A 122 2.35 1.22 -5.07
C LEU A 122 1.80 -0.22 -5.08
N VAL A 123 0.80 -0.50 -5.90
CA VAL A 123 0.17 -1.84 -5.98
C VAL A 123 1.15 -2.87 -6.52
N SER A 124 1.86 -2.55 -7.60
CA SER A 124 2.85 -3.44 -8.21
C SER A 124 3.97 -3.79 -7.23
N THR A 125 4.53 -2.79 -6.54
CA THR A 125 5.62 -3.00 -5.58
C THR A 125 5.13 -3.70 -4.31
N ALA A 126 3.93 -3.38 -3.83
CA ALA A 126 3.34 -4.04 -2.67
C ALA A 126 3.06 -5.53 -2.91
N LEU A 127 2.79 -5.92 -4.15
CA LEU A 127 2.62 -7.33 -4.54
C LEU A 127 3.97 -8.01 -4.81
N LEU A 128 4.85 -7.36 -5.56
CA LEU A 128 6.10 -7.93 -6.01
C LEU A 128 7.07 -8.19 -4.85
N GLU A 129 7.23 -7.22 -3.95
CA GLU A 129 8.20 -7.28 -2.85
C GLU A 129 8.00 -8.49 -1.93
N PRO A 130 6.81 -8.71 -1.32
CA PRO A 130 6.57 -9.91 -0.52
C PRO A 130 6.54 -11.19 -1.35
N ALA A 131 6.19 -11.13 -2.65
CA ALA A 131 6.19 -12.31 -3.52
C ALA A 131 7.61 -12.83 -3.77
N ILE A 132 8.56 -11.96 -4.13
CA ILE A 132 9.96 -12.38 -4.30
C ILE A 132 10.56 -12.82 -2.96
N GLY A 133 10.21 -12.17 -1.85
CA GLY A 133 10.64 -12.56 -0.50
C GLY A 133 10.13 -13.94 -0.11
N LEU A 134 8.84 -14.23 -0.38
CA LEU A 134 8.23 -15.53 -0.14
C LEU A 134 8.92 -16.62 -0.98
N VAL A 135 9.10 -16.38 -2.27
CA VAL A 135 9.74 -17.32 -3.17
C VAL A 135 11.19 -17.61 -2.75
N ASN A 136 11.91 -16.59 -2.24
CA ASN A 136 13.24 -16.74 -1.65
C ASN A 136 13.27 -17.69 -0.43
N THR A 137 12.19 -17.78 0.36
CA THR A 137 12.12 -18.77 1.47
C THR A 137 12.14 -20.22 0.98
N TYR A 138 11.74 -20.45 -0.27
CA TYR A 138 11.82 -21.76 -0.95
C TYR A 138 13.13 -21.93 -1.74
N GLN A 139 14.04 -20.95 -1.69
CA GLN A 139 15.30 -20.94 -2.45
C GLN A 139 15.12 -21.13 -3.97
N TRP A 140 13.95 -20.79 -4.50
CA TRP A 140 13.65 -20.91 -5.91
C TRP A 140 13.86 -19.54 -6.60
N TYR A 141 14.74 -19.45 -7.59
CA TYR A 141 15.04 -18.19 -8.28
C TYR A 141 14.82 -18.36 -9.79
N PRO A 142 13.56 -18.27 -10.26
CA PRO A 142 13.25 -18.39 -11.69
C PRO A 142 13.69 -17.18 -12.52
N TRP A 143 14.25 -16.14 -11.88
CA TRP A 143 14.67 -14.90 -12.50
C TRP A 143 16.20 -14.77 -12.56
N PRO A 144 16.74 -13.99 -13.53
CA PRO A 144 18.19 -13.86 -13.72
C PRO A 144 18.84 -12.79 -12.82
N PHE A 145 18.08 -12.06 -12.00
CA PHE A 145 18.59 -10.95 -11.19
C PHE A 145 18.94 -11.35 -9.74
N PRO A 146 19.88 -10.66 -9.08
CA PRO A 146 20.29 -10.95 -7.72
C PRO A 146 19.21 -10.56 -6.70
N PHE A 147 18.66 -11.55 -5.99
CA PHE A 147 17.57 -11.34 -5.01
C PHE A 147 17.87 -10.25 -3.98
N ARG A 148 19.00 -10.33 -3.25
CA ARG A 148 19.30 -9.40 -2.14
C ARG A 148 19.29 -7.94 -2.56
N GLN A 149 19.93 -7.64 -3.69
CA GLN A 149 20.04 -6.27 -4.22
C GLN A 149 18.69 -5.78 -4.74
N THR A 150 17.97 -6.62 -5.49
CA THR A 150 16.64 -6.28 -6.01
C THR A 150 15.63 -6.07 -4.89
N HIS A 151 15.60 -6.96 -3.91
CA HIS A 151 14.69 -6.88 -2.76
C HIS A 151 14.98 -5.63 -1.92
N TYR A 152 16.26 -5.34 -1.62
CA TYR A 152 16.64 -4.11 -0.95
C TYR A 152 16.20 -2.85 -1.71
N ALA A 153 16.42 -2.79 -3.02
CA ALA A 153 15.99 -1.66 -3.83
C ALA A 153 14.46 -1.50 -3.84
N LEU A 154 13.73 -2.60 -4.03
CA LEU A 154 12.27 -2.60 -4.01
C LEU A 154 11.70 -2.20 -2.64
N ALA A 155 12.35 -2.56 -1.53
CA ALA A 155 11.99 -2.13 -0.19
C ALA A 155 11.94 -0.58 -0.07
N TRP A 156 12.91 0.12 -0.65
CA TRP A 156 12.87 1.59 -0.73
C TRP A 156 11.76 2.11 -1.63
N VAL A 157 11.51 1.46 -2.77
CA VAL A 157 10.43 1.85 -3.70
C VAL A 157 9.05 1.71 -3.03
N ILE A 158 8.79 0.61 -2.33
CA ILE A 158 7.50 0.41 -1.65
C ILE A 158 7.33 1.39 -0.49
N VAL A 159 8.34 1.62 0.34
CA VAL A 159 8.27 2.61 1.43
C VAL A 159 8.07 4.02 0.90
N GLY A 160 8.81 4.41 -0.14
CA GLY A 160 8.63 5.70 -0.82
C GLY A 160 7.23 5.85 -1.42
N SER A 161 6.70 4.78 -2.04
CA SER A 161 5.35 4.76 -2.60
C SER A 161 4.26 4.88 -1.53
N ILE A 162 4.43 4.20 -0.38
CA ILE A 162 3.53 4.32 0.77
C ILE A 162 3.57 5.75 1.32
N ALA A 163 4.77 6.32 1.51
CA ALA A 163 4.94 7.68 2.00
C ALA A 163 4.27 8.71 1.08
N LEU A 164 4.51 8.61 -0.24
CA LEU A 164 3.86 9.44 -1.25
C LEU A 164 2.33 9.29 -1.21
N HIS A 165 1.83 8.05 -1.15
CA HIS A 165 0.41 7.77 -1.07
C HIS A 165 -0.26 8.41 0.15
N VAL A 166 0.39 8.32 1.32
CA VAL A 166 -0.08 8.95 2.55
C VAL A 166 -0.03 10.48 2.42
N ALA A 167 1.08 11.04 1.93
CA ALA A 167 1.24 12.49 1.77
C ALA A 167 0.16 13.11 0.87
N VAL A 168 -0.18 12.44 -0.24
CA VAL A 168 -1.25 12.89 -1.15
C VAL A 168 -2.63 12.85 -0.50
N LYS A 169 -2.88 11.91 0.42
CA LYS A 169 -4.18 11.75 1.08
C LYS A 169 -4.32 12.54 2.38
N LEU A 170 -3.20 12.89 3.02
CA LEU A 170 -3.17 13.54 4.32
C LEU A 170 -3.98 14.86 4.37
N PRO A 171 -3.90 15.78 3.39
CA PRO A 171 -4.68 17.02 3.43
C PRO A 171 -6.20 16.78 3.45
N ILE A 172 -6.67 15.73 2.78
CA ILE A 172 -8.10 15.37 2.74
C ILE A 172 -8.53 14.86 4.12
N ILE A 173 -7.69 14.05 4.76
CA ILE A 173 -7.95 13.51 6.10
C ILE A 173 -8.01 14.65 7.13
N VAL A 174 -7.04 15.57 7.10
CA VAL A 174 -6.98 16.72 8.02
C VAL A 174 -8.19 17.65 7.86
N ARG A 175 -8.60 17.94 6.61
CA ARG A 175 -9.81 18.75 6.33
C ARG A 175 -11.09 18.09 6.82
N TYR A 176 -11.19 16.76 6.75
CA TYR A 176 -12.36 16.05 7.23
C TYR A 176 -12.46 16.08 8.76
N TRP A 177 -11.34 15.87 9.48
CA TRP A 177 -11.30 15.93 10.93
C TRP A 177 -11.58 17.32 11.48
N SER A 178 -10.95 18.37 10.93
CA SER A 178 -11.18 19.76 11.36
C SER A 178 -12.65 20.21 11.23
N ARG A 179 -13.34 19.82 10.15
CA ARG A 179 -14.76 20.14 9.96
C ARG A 179 -15.68 19.40 10.94
N ARG A 180 -15.36 18.16 11.28
CA ARG A 180 -16.14 17.39 12.27
C ARG A 180 -15.96 17.95 13.67
N SER A 181 -14.74 18.27 14.07
CA SER A 181 -14.46 18.91 15.36
C SER A 181 -15.20 20.23 15.50
N ALA A 182 -15.23 21.06 14.45
CA ALA A 182 -16.00 22.31 14.45
C ALA A 182 -17.53 22.13 14.40
N ALA A 183 -18.04 20.93 14.10
CA ALA A 183 -19.47 20.62 14.15
C ALA A 183 -19.86 20.09 15.54
N GLU A 184 -19.03 19.23 16.14
CA GLU A 184 -19.19 18.75 17.52
C GLU A 184 -19.08 19.91 18.53
N ASP A 185 -18.17 20.86 18.34
CA ASP A 185 -18.00 22.02 19.22
C ASP A 185 -19.24 22.95 19.23
N ARG A 186 -19.86 23.16 18.06
CA ARG A 186 -21.11 23.94 17.92
C ARG A 186 -22.31 23.27 18.59
N SER A 187 -22.43 21.95 18.51
CA SER A 187 -23.51 21.22 19.19
C SER A 187 -23.37 21.20 20.71
N VAL A 188 -22.16 21.42 21.24
CA VAL A 188 -21.92 21.49 22.70
C VAL A 188 -22.19 22.89 23.24
N THR A 189 -22.03 23.94 22.44
CA THR A 189 -22.33 25.33 22.84
C THR A 189 -23.79 25.76 22.68
N ASP A 190 -24.60 25.02 21.93
CA ASP A 190 -26.02 25.31 21.69
C ASP A 190 -26.99 24.56 22.65
N ASP A 191 -26.45 23.77 23.60
CA ASP A 191 -27.18 23.13 24.73
C ASP A 191 -26.91 23.89 26.05
#